data_AF-A0A8I1WJ22-F1
#
_entry.id   AF-A0A8I1WJ22-F1
#
_cell.length_a   1.000
_cell.length_b   1.000
_cell.length_c   1.000
_cell.angle_alpha   90.00
_cell.angle_beta   90.00
_cell.angle_gamma   90.00
#
_symmetry.space_group_name_H-M   'P 1'
#
loop_
_entity.id
_entity.type
_entity.pdbx_description
1 polymer ?
#
loop_
_entity_poly.entity_id
_entity_poly.type
_entity_poly.pdbx_seq_one_letter_code
_entity_poly.pdbx_strand_id
1 'polypeptide(L)'
;MRKHKLTDDLEIHFIELPKWHKGDIEKMNRLEHWLAYLSPKTTNEERRRLAMKDPAIQKVMEAEKVFLADPDCITAYEQHEKYLRDMAAMKEYDEEVGWERGHAAGLTEGHAAGLAEGRATGLAEGEQRAKERLIIKCHRNHMPVADIAKLFEIDKEEVNRIILQNTDAAVES
;
A
#
# COMPACT_ATOMS: atom_id res chain seq x y z
N MET A 1 0.35 34.56 -14.73
CA MET A 1 0.07 33.16 -14.36
C MET A 1 -1.44 33.03 -14.22
N ARG A 2 -2.12 32.33 -15.15
CA ARG A 2 -3.56 32.11 -15.02
C ARG A 2 -3.76 30.96 -14.02
N LYS A 3 -4.43 31.25 -12.91
CA LYS A 3 -4.75 30.29 -11.86
C LYS A 3 -6.20 29.86 -12.05
N HIS A 4 -6.45 28.56 -12.13
CA HIS A 4 -7.80 28.01 -12.18
C HIS A 4 -7.94 27.02 -11.04
N LYS A 5 -8.63 27.45 -9.96
CA LYS A 5 -8.91 26.60 -8.80
C LYS A 5 -10.14 25.75 -9.13
N LEU A 6 -9.94 24.45 -9.24
CA LEU A 6 -10.99 23.49 -9.59
C LEU A 6 -11.75 23.02 -8.34
N THR A 7 -11.01 22.72 -7.26
CA THR A 7 -11.54 22.33 -5.93
C THR A 7 -10.67 22.94 -4.83
N ASP A 8 -11.06 22.78 -3.55
CA ASP A 8 -10.25 23.24 -2.41
C ASP A 8 -8.93 22.47 -2.26
N ASP A 9 -8.84 21.27 -2.84
CA ASP A 9 -7.68 20.38 -2.76
C ASP A 9 -6.82 20.37 -4.04
N LEU A 10 -7.23 21.06 -5.13
CA LEU A 10 -6.51 21.03 -6.41
C LEU A 10 -6.49 22.39 -7.13
N GLU A 11 -5.28 22.92 -7.37
CA GLU A 11 -5.02 24.07 -8.23
C GLU A 11 -4.16 23.64 -9.43
N ILE A 12 -4.58 24.01 -10.65
CA ILE A 12 -3.78 23.78 -11.86
C ILE A 12 -3.12 25.10 -12.29
N HIS A 13 -1.80 25.05 -12.41
CA HIS A 13 -0.98 26.14 -12.94
C HIS A 13 -0.65 25.89 -14.41
N PHE A 14 -1.15 26.76 -15.28
CA PHE A 14 -0.76 26.77 -16.69
C PHE A 14 0.42 27.73 -16.89
N ILE A 15 1.58 27.18 -17.24
CA ILE A 15 2.74 27.91 -17.69
C ILE A 15 2.83 27.74 -19.20
N GLU A 16 2.36 28.73 -19.94
CA GLU A 16 2.53 28.78 -21.39
C GLU A 16 3.87 29.42 -21.71
N LEU A 17 4.83 28.59 -22.16
CA LEU A 17 6.10 29.10 -22.67
C LEU A 17 5.91 29.64 -24.10
N PRO A 18 6.52 30.78 -24.44
CA PRO A 18 6.50 31.25 -25.82
C PRO A 18 7.13 30.19 -26.73
N LYS A 19 6.54 30.00 -27.91
CA LYS A 19 7.09 29.06 -28.89
C LYS A 19 8.50 29.51 -29.27
N TRP A 20 9.45 28.59 -29.19
CA TRP A 20 10.81 28.87 -29.64
C TRP A 20 10.85 29.01 -31.16
N HIS A 21 11.59 30.01 -31.64
CA HIS A 21 11.83 30.24 -33.04
C HIS A 21 13.33 30.13 -33.32
N LYS A 22 13.69 29.38 -34.38
CA LYS A 22 15.08 29.23 -34.79
C LYS A 22 15.64 30.58 -35.25
N GLY A 23 16.52 31.15 -34.44
CA GLY A 23 17.29 32.35 -34.77
C GLY A 23 18.56 32.02 -35.56
N ASP A 24 19.52 32.95 -35.50
CA ASP A 24 20.86 32.78 -36.07
C ASP A 24 21.72 31.90 -35.15
N ILE A 25 22.25 30.79 -35.67
CA ILE A 25 23.08 29.81 -34.94
C ILE A 25 24.30 30.48 -34.29
N GLU A 26 24.83 31.53 -34.92
CA GLU A 26 26.00 32.26 -34.44
C GLU A 26 25.72 33.06 -33.16
N LYS A 27 24.46 33.44 -32.94
CA LYS A 27 24.03 34.32 -31.83
C LYS A 27 23.30 33.56 -30.73
N MET A 28 23.06 32.27 -30.93
CA MET A 28 22.36 31.42 -29.99
C MET A 28 23.19 31.15 -28.74
N ASN A 29 22.52 31.08 -27.60
CA ASN A 29 23.09 30.55 -26.37
C ASN A 29 23.13 29.02 -26.41
N ARG A 30 23.80 28.41 -25.41
CA ARG A 30 23.94 26.96 -25.32
C ARG A 30 22.60 26.21 -25.33
N LEU A 31 21.58 26.69 -24.62
CA LEU A 31 20.27 26.03 -24.58
C LEU A 31 19.59 26.10 -25.96
N GLU A 32 19.70 27.24 -26.65
CA GLU A 32 19.19 27.42 -28.00
C GLU A 32 19.92 26.55 -29.01
N HIS A 33 21.21 26.25 -28.80
CA HIS A 33 21.94 25.25 -29.60
C HIS A 33 21.35 23.85 -29.44
N TRP A 34 20.97 23.44 -28.22
CA TRP A 34 20.28 22.17 -27.97
C TRP A 34 18.89 22.14 -28.59
N LEU A 35 18.11 23.22 -28.43
CA LEU A 35 16.78 23.34 -29.05
C LEU A 35 16.88 23.29 -30.58
N ALA A 36 17.89 23.93 -31.16
CA ALA A 36 18.15 23.89 -32.59
C ALA A 36 18.56 22.49 -33.04
N TYR A 37 19.47 21.81 -32.34
CA TYR A 37 19.92 20.46 -32.70
C TYR A 37 18.76 19.44 -32.72
N LEU A 38 17.89 19.48 -31.70
CA LEU A 38 16.71 18.60 -31.60
C LEU A 38 15.55 19.03 -32.51
N SER A 39 15.60 20.24 -33.08
CA SER A 39 14.52 20.74 -33.94
C SER A 39 14.51 20.01 -35.29
N PRO A 40 13.31 19.64 -35.81
CA PRO A 40 13.18 19.14 -37.17
C PRO A 40 13.46 20.23 -38.23
N LYS A 41 13.49 21.51 -37.84
CA LYS A 41 13.74 22.66 -38.73
C LYS A 41 15.23 22.94 -38.97
N THR A 42 16.11 22.14 -38.39
CA THR A 42 17.56 22.32 -38.48
C THR A 42 18.14 21.28 -39.42
N THR A 43 18.79 21.74 -40.48
CA THR A 43 19.37 20.86 -41.50
C THR A 43 20.61 20.15 -40.96
N ASN A 44 21.02 19.06 -41.63
CA ASN A 44 22.24 18.33 -41.25
C ASN A 44 23.51 19.21 -41.30
N GLU A 45 23.58 20.16 -42.23
CA GLU A 45 24.70 21.10 -42.31
C GLU A 45 24.72 22.06 -41.12
N GLU A 46 23.55 22.58 -40.73
CA GLU A 46 23.41 23.42 -39.55
C GLU A 46 23.72 22.66 -38.25
N ARG A 47 23.31 21.39 -38.15
CA ARG A 47 23.68 20.51 -37.03
C ARG A 47 25.20 20.31 -36.93
N ARG A 48 25.88 20.11 -38.07
CA ARG A 48 27.36 20.06 -38.10
C ARG A 48 28.00 21.36 -37.63
N ARG A 49 27.45 22.52 -38.02
CA ARG A 49 27.93 23.83 -37.52
C ARG A 49 27.72 23.98 -36.02
N LEU A 50 26.59 23.50 -35.49
CA LEU A 50 26.33 23.45 -34.04
C LEU A 50 27.36 22.56 -33.32
N ALA A 51 27.63 21.35 -33.84
CA ALA A 51 28.64 20.45 -33.29
C ALA A 51 30.05 21.07 -33.27
N MET A 52 30.43 21.84 -34.30
CA MET A 52 31.72 22.55 -34.30
C MET A 52 31.83 23.61 -33.20
N LYS A 53 30.71 24.14 -32.69
CA LYS A 53 30.67 25.18 -31.66
C LYS A 53 30.44 24.63 -30.25
N ASP A 54 29.65 23.57 -30.12
CA ASP A 54 29.35 22.91 -28.85
C ASP A 54 29.92 21.49 -28.82
N PRO A 55 31.00 21.23 -28.05
CA PRO A 55 31.60 19.91 -27.92
C PRO A 55 30.64 18.84 -27.41
N ALA A 56 29.59 19.22 -26.67
CA ALA A 56 28.58 18.27 -26.21
C ALA A 56 27.69 17.84 -27.39
N ILE A 57 27.29 18.76 -28.26
CA ILE A 57 26.54 18.44 -29.49
C ILE A 57 27.40 17.58 -30.43
N GLN A 58 28.70 17.86 -30.53
CA GLN A 58 29.62 17.01 -31.30
C GLN A 58 29.62 15.57 -30.80
N LYS A 59 29.77 15.35 -29.49
CA LYS A 59 29.75 14.00 -28.90
C LYS A 59 28.44 13.28 -29.18
N VAL A 60 27.30 13.99 -29.08
CA VAL A 60 25.99 13.41 -29.40
C VAL A 60 25.88 13.05 -30.87
N MET A 61 26.36 13.91 -31.78
CA MET A 61 26.36 13.59 -33.22
C MET A 61 27.23 12.38 -33.57
N GLU A 62 28.38 12.22 -32.92
CA GLU A 62 29.26 11.05 -33.12
C GLU A 62 28.60 9.77 -32.58
N ALA A 63 28.00 9.84 -31.38
CA ALA A 63 27.24 8.75 -30.80
C ALA A 63 26.02 8.38 -31.65
N GLU A 64 25.25 9.37 -32.13
CA GLU A 64 24.11 9.20 -33.04
C GLU A 64 24.57 8.50 -34.32
N LYS A 65 25.69 8.93 -34.92
CA LYS A 65 26.21 8.31 -36.13
C LYS A 65 26.58 6.84 -35.91
N VAL A 66 27.23 6.50 -34.81
CA VAL A 66 27.60 5.12 -34.47
C VAL A 66 26.35 4.29 -34.19
N PHE A 67 25.41 4.83 -33.42
CA PHE A 67 24.17 4.17 -33.03
C PHE A 67 23.23 3.91 -34.22
N LEU A 68 23.11 4.86 -35.14
CA LEU A 68 22.27 4.74 -36.34
C LEU A 68 22.96 4.05 -37.53
N ALA A 69 24.27 3.79 -37.45
CA ALA A 69 25.00 3.12 -38.52
C ALA A 69 24.62 1.63 -38.65
N ASP A 70 24.15 1.02 -37.56
CA ASP A 70 23.81 -0.39 -37.49
C ASP A 70 22.36 -0.59 -36.98
N PRO A 71 21.44 -1.08 -37.82
CA PRO A 71 20.07 -1.40 -37.40
C PRO A 71 19.99 -2.37 -36.21
N ASP A 72 20.99 -3.23 -36.02
CA ASP A 72 21.02 -4.17 -34.89
C ASP A 72 21.24 -3.44 -33.56
N CYS A 73 21.98 -2.31 -33.56
CA CYS A 73 22.17 -1.48 -32.37
C CYS A 73 20.85 -0.85 -31.89
N ILE A 74 20.03 -0.36 -32.82
CA ILE A 74 18.70 0.18 -32.51
C ILE A 74 17.80 -0.92 -31.95
N THR A 75 17.77 -2.07 -32.62
CA THR A 75 16.95 -3.21 -32.21
C THR A 75 17.34 -3.72 -30.82
N ALA A 76 18.64 -3.85 -30.55
CA ALA A 76 19.14 -4.27 -29.24
C ALA A 76 18.79 -3.28 -28.13
N TYR A 77 18.85 -1.97 -28.41
CA TYR A 77 18.42 -0.93 -27.47
C TYR A 77 16.92 -1.03 -27.17
N GLU A 78 16.08 -1.16 -28.20
CA GLU A 78 14.63 -1.30 -28.03
C GLU A 78 14.26 -2.57 -27.24
N GLN A 79 14.95 -3.69 -27.50
CA GLN A 79 14.78 -4.93 -26.76
C GLN A 79 15.17 -4.77 -25.29
N HIS A 80 16.27 -4.06 -25.02
CA HIS A 80 16.69 -3.79 -23.64
C HIS A 80 15.67 -2.92 -22.90
N GLU A 81 15.22 -1.82 -23.53
CA GLU A 81 14.17 -0.96 -23.00
C GLU A 81 12.87 -1.73 -22.75
N LYS A 82 12.48 -2.60 -23.68
CA LYS A 82 11.33 -3.49 -23.53
C LYS A 82 11.51 -4.43 -22.33
N TYR A 83 12.66 -5.09 -22.23
CA TYR A 83 12.97 -5.99 -21.11
C TYR A 83 12.87 -5.27 -19.76
N LEU A 84 13.40 -4.05 -19.65
CA LEU A 84 13.31 -3.26 -18.41
C LEU A 84 11.86 -2.92 -18.05
N ARG A 85 11.04 -2.55 -19.04
CA ARG A 85 9.61 -2.27 -18.84
C ARG A 85 8.84 -3.53 -18.45
N ASP A 86 9.08 -4.64 -19.12
CA ASP A 86 8.46 -5.93 -18.80
C ASP A 86 8.83 -6.36 -17.39
N MET A 87 10.08 -6.15 -16.97
CA MET A 87 10.53 -6.49 -15.63
C MET A 87 9.92 -5.61 -14.55
N ALA A 88 9.77 -4.31 -14.80
CA ALA A 88 9.07 -3.41 -13.90
C ALA A 88 7.59 -3.82 -13.75
N ALA A 89 6.92 -4.10 -14.86
CA ALA A 89 5.52 -4.53 -14.86
C ALA A 89 5.33 -5.89 -14.16
N MET A 90 6.23 -6.84 -14.38
CA MET A 90 6.20 -8.13 -13.69
C MET A 90 6.37 -7.98 -12.18
N LYS A 91 7.29 -7.12 -11.73
CA LYS A 91 7.49 -6.85 -10.30
C LYS A 91 6.26 -6.23 -9.66
N GLU A 92 5.65 -5.24 -10.32
CA GLU A 92 4.43 -4.59 -9.84
C GLU A 92 3.27 -5.59 -9.74
N TYR A 93 3.10 -6.44 -10.75
CA TYR A 93 2.11 -7.51 -10.74
C TYR A 93 2.35 -8.54 -9.62
N ASP A 94 3.59 -8.99 -9.43
CA ASP A 94 3.94 -9.95 -8.38
C ASP A 94 3.70 -9.37 -6.97
N GLU A 95 3.96 -8.08 -6.77
CA GLU A 95 3.67 -7.35 -5.53
C GLU A 95 2.16 -7.25 -5.27
N GLU A 96 1.37 -6.87 -6.28
CA GLU A 96 -0.09 -6.77 -6.19
C GLU A 96 -0.72 -8.13 -5.86
N VAL A 97 -0.39 -9.16 -6.65
CA VAL A 97 -0.90 -10.53 -6.42
C VAL A 97 -0.43 -11.07 -5.07
N GLY A 98 0.82 -10.79 -4.68
CA GLY A 98 1.35 -11.17 -3.37
C GLY A 98 0.56 -10.53 -2.23
N TRP A 99 0.24 -9.24 -2.35
CA TRP A 99 -0.56 -8.52 -1.36
C TRP A 99 -1.99 -9.05 -1.29
N GLU A 100 -2.66 -9.24 -2.43
CA GLU A 100 -4.03 -9.76 -2.48
C GLU A 100 -4.12 -11.15 -1.85
N ARG A 101 -3.20 -12.05 -2.20
CA ARG A 101 -3.15 -13.41 -1.63
C ARG A 101 -2.88 -13.37 -0.13
N GLY A 102 -1.91 -12.57 0.30
CA GLY A 102 -1.57 -12.41 1.72
C GLY A 102 -2.73 -11.84 2.53
N HIS A 103 -3.42 -10.83 1.99
CA HIS A 103 -4.57 -10.20 2.62
C HIS A 103 -5.75 -11.17 2.72
N ALA A 104 -6.08 -11.87 1.63
CA ALA A 104 -7.15 -12.86 1.63
C ALA A 104 -6.87 -14.01 2.60
N ALA A 105 -5.65 -14.56 2.59
CA ALA A 105 -5.23 -15.60 3.53
C ALA A 105 -5.35 -15.12 4.98
N GLY A 106 -4.80 -13.93 5.29
CA GLY A 106 -4.86 -13.36 6.63
C GLY A 106 -6.28 -13.11 7.13
N LEU A 107 -7.19 -12.69 6.25
CA LEU A 107 -8.60 -12.50 6.60
C LEU A 107 -9.30 -13.84 6.89
N THR A 108 -9.03 -14.87 6.08
CA THR A 108 -9.60 -16.21 6.31
C THR A 108 -9.08 -16.85 7.59
N GLU A 109 -7.77 -16.82 7.83
CA GLU A 109 -7.13 -17.38 9.02
C GLU A 109 -7.56 -16.62 10.27
N GLY A 110 -7.54 -15.28 10.23
CA GLY A 110 -7.95 -14.43 11.34
C GLY A 110 -9.42 -14.64 11.72
N HIS A 111 -10.31 -14.76 10.73
CA HIS A 111 -11.73 -15.04 10.99
C HIS A 111 -11.93 -16.44 11.60
N ALA A 112 -11.26 -17.46 11.08
CA ALA A 112 -11.35 -18.82 11.61
C ALA A 112 -10.82 -18.91 13.04
N ALA A 113 -9.67 -18.30 13.33
CA ALA A 113 -9.08 -18.24 14.66
C ALA A 113 -10.00 -17.48 15.64
N GLY A 114 -10.50 -16.31 15.24
CA GLY A 114 -11.41 -15.52 16.07
C GLY A 114 -12.73 -16.24 16.39
N LEU A 115 -13.29 -16.99 15.43
CA LEU A 115 -14.48 -17.82 15.69
C LEU A 115 -14.18 -18.97 16.66
N ALA A 116 -13.04 -19.64 16.50
CA ALA A 116 -12.65 -20.74 17.36
C ALA A 116 -12.41 -20.27 18.81
N GLU A 117 -11.66 -19.18 18.97
CA GLU A 117 -11.39 -18.57 20.27
C GLU A 117 -12.68 -18.05 20.92
N GLY A 118 -13.49 -17.29 20.17
CA GLY A 118 -14.76 -16.77 20.67
C GLY A 118 -15.73 -17.88 21.09
N ARG A 119 -15.75 -19.01 20.37
CA ARG A 119 -16.57 -20.17 20.74
C ARG A 119 -16.04 -20.86 21.99
N ALA A 120 -14.72 -21.03 22.12
CA ALA A 120 -14.12 -21.65 23.29
C ALA A 120 -14.36 -20.81 24.55
N THR A 121 -14.09 -19.51 24.49
CA THR A 121 -14.32 -18.58 25.60
C THR A 121 -15.80 -18.50 25.95
N GLY A 122 -16.68 -18.39 24.95
CA GLY A 122 -18.13 -18.37 25.17
C GLY A 122 -18.68 -19.65 25.80
N LEU A 123 -18.14 -20.81 25.45
CA LEU A 123 -18.51 -22.09 26.07
C LEU A 123 -18.06 -22.15 27.53
N ALA A 124 -16.79 -21.80 27.81
CA ALA A 124 -16.24 -21.79 29.17
C ALA A 124 -17.00 -20.82 30.10
N GLU A 125 -17.26 -19.60 29.63
CA GLU A 125 -18.08 -18.63 30.38
C GLU A 125 -19.52 -19.13 30.58
N GLY A 126 -20.11 -19.75 29.55
CA GLY A 126 -21.46 -20.30 29.63
C GLY A 126 -21.59 -21.44 30.65
N GLU A 127 -20.61 -22.36 30.68
CA GLU A 127 -20.54 -23.44 31.66
C GLU A 127 -20.35 -22.90 33.08
N GLN A 128 -19.47 -21.92 33.26
CA GLN A 128 -19.24 -21.29 34.56
C GLN A 128 -20.51 -20.58 35.07
N ARG A 129 -21.15 -19.75 34.23
CA ARG A 129 -22.42 -19.08 34.58
C ARG A 129 -23.54 -20.09 34.88
N ALA A 130 -23.58 -21.22 34.16
CA ALA A 130 -24.55 -22.27 34.43
C ALA A 130 -24.29 -22.95 35.79
N LYS A 131 -23.04 -23.22 36.14
CA LYS A 131 -22.63 -23.76 37.44
C LYS A 131 -23.01 -22.82 38.58
N GLU A 132 -22.66 -21.54 38.46
CA GLU A 132 -23.03 -20.50 39.44
C GLU A 132 -24.54 -20.39 39.63
N ARG A 133 -25.31 -20.36 38.53
CA ARG A 133 -26.78 -20.32 38.58
C ARG A 133 -27.36 -21.52 39.31
N LEU A 134 -26.80 -22.71 39.13
CA LEU A 134 -27.24 -23.91 39.84
C LEU A 134 -26.91 -23.85 41.33
N ILE A 135 -25.73 -23.37 41.70
CA ILE A 135 -25.33 -23.15 43.10
C ILE A 135 -26.33 -22.21 43.80
N ILE A 136 -26.64 -21.07 43.17
CA ILE A 136 -27.62 -20.10 43.68
C ILE A 136 -29.00 -20.74 43.84
N LYS A 137 -29.43 -21.55 42.86
CA LYS A 137 -30.72 -22.25 42.93
C LYS A 137 -30.77 -23.28 44.07
N CYS A 138 -29.69 -24.06 44.28
CA CYS A 138 -29.59 -25.00 45.39
C CYS A 138 -29.65 -24.28 46.75
N HIS A 139 -28.97 -23.14 46.87
CA HIS A 139 -29.01 -22.33 48.09
C HIS A 139 -30.41 -21.75 48.36
N ARG A 140 -31.08 -21.23 47.33
CA ARG A 140 -32.48 -20.75 47.43
C ARG A 140 -33.46 -21.85 47.86
N ASN A 141 -33.17 -23.10 47.54
CA ASN A 141 -33.93 -24.27 48.00
C ASN A 141 -33.52 -24.76 49.41
N HIS A 142 -32.80 -23.94 50.17
CA HIS A 142 -32.36 -24.20 51.55
C HIS A 142 -31.40 -25.39 51.71
N MET A 143 -30.70 -25.81 50.65
CA MET A 143 -29.62 -26.79 50.77
C MET A 143 -28.44 -26.17 51.56
N PRO A 144 -27.90 -26.84 52.59
CA PRO A 144 -26.77 -26.33 53.36
C PRO A 144 -25.53 -26.12 52.49
N VAL A 145 -24.77 -25.05 52.75
CA VAL A 145 -23.53 -24.70 52.01
C VAL A 145 -22.53 -25.87 52.00
N ALA A 146 -22.47 -26.66 53.08
CA ALA A 146 -21.58 -27.82 53.16
C ALA A 146 -21.95 -28.93 52.17
N ASP A 147 -23.23 -29.11 51.85
CA ASP A 147 -23.70 -30.12 50.91
C ASP A 147 -23.59 -29.64 49.46
N ILE A 148 -23.81 -28.33 49.23
CA ILE A 148 -23.56 -27.69 47.93
C ILE A 148 -22.07 -27.77 47.57
N ALA A 149 -21.18 -27.45 48.52
CA ALA A 149 -19.73 -27.53 48.34
C ALA A 149 -19.29 -28.95 47.93
N LYS A 150 -19.85 -29.97 48.59
CA LYS A 150 -19.61 -31.38 48.22
C LYS A 150 -20.17 -31.73 46.84
N LEU A 151 -21.38 -31.27 46.51
CA LEU A 151 -22.07 -31.60 45.27
C LEU A 151 -21.36 -31.03 44.03
N PHE A 152 -20.80 -29.82 44.13
CA PHE A 152 -20.11 -29.13 43.03
C PHE A 152 -18.58 -29.25 43.09
N GLU A 153 -18.06 -30.02 44.04
CA GLU A 153 -16.63 -30.24 44.29
C GLU A 153 -15.83 -28.93 44.38
N ILE A 154 -16.37 -27.96 45.13
CA ILE A 154 -15.74 -26.66 45.38
C ILE A 154 -15.68 -26.40 46.87
N ASP A 155 -14.79 -25.50 47.27
CA ASP A 155 -14.69 -25.12 48.66
C ASP A 155 -15.91 -24.30 49.12
N LYS A 156 -16.14 -24.26 50.44
CA LYS A 156 -17.27 -23.54 51.02
C LYS A 156 -17.14 -22.02 50.87
N GLU A 157 -15.91 -21.51 50.73
CA GLU A 157 -15.62 -20.08 50.62
C GLU A 157 -16.02 -19.56 49.23
N GLU A 158 -15.77 -20.34 48.18
CA GLU A 158 -16.18 -20.14 46.79
C GLU A 158 -17.72 -20.19 46.67
N VAL A 159 -18.39 -21.16 47.31
CA VAL A 159 -19.86 -21.18 47.36
C VAL A 159 -20.41 -19.90 47.99
N ASN A 160 -19.85 -19.47 49.12
CA ASN A 160 -20.26 -18.23 49.77
C ASN A 160 -19.96 -16.99 48.92
N ARG A 161 -18.83 -16.96 48.22
CA ARG A 161 -18.46 -15.87 47.31
C ARG A 161 -19.47 -15.72 46.16
N ILE A 162 -19.84 -16.83 45.52
CA ILE A 162 -20.83 -16.87 44.43
C ILE A 162 -22.21 -16.39 44.94
N ILE A 163 -22.61 -16.82 46.14
CA ILE A 163 -23.87 -16.39 46.75
C ILE A 163 -23.84 -14.87 47.03
N LEU A 164 -22.77 -14.36 47.65
CA LEU A 164 -22.60 -12.94 47.98
C LEU A 164 -22.65 -12.05 46.74
N GLN A 165 -21.90 -12.41 45.69
CA GLN A 165 -21.90 -11.69 44.41
C GLN A 165 -23.28 -11.65 43.74
N ASN A 166 -24.14 -12.67 43.93
CA ASN A 166 -25.51 -12.66 43.41
C ASN A 166 -26.42 -11.70 44.19
N THR A 167 -26.26 -11.63 45.52
CA THR A 167 -27.01 -10.70 46.36
C THR A 167 -26.66 -9.24 46.07
N ASP A 168 -25.40 -8.91 45.84
CA ASP A 168 -24.98 -7.54 45.51
C ASP A 168 -25.54 -7.09 44.14
N ALA A 169 -25.55 -7.99 43.15
CA ALA A 169 -26.13 -7.73 41.83
C ALA A 169 -27.66 -7.53 41.85
N ALA A 170 -28.37 -8.07 42.85
CA ALA A 170 -29.82 -7.90 43.01
C ALA A 170 -30.23 -6.62 43.76
N VAL A 171 -29.28 -5.89 44.33
CA VAL A 171 -29.51 -4.64 45.08
C VAL A 171 -29.20 -3.39 44.23
N GLU A 172 -28.40 -3.54 43.16
CA GLU A 172 -28.05 -2.45 42.22
C GLU A 172 -28.94 -2.38 40.95
N SER A 173 -30.03 -3.16 40.88
CA SER A 173 -31.04 -3.11 39.81
C SER A 173 -32.43 -2.78 40.35
#